data_AF-A0A656JQ31-F1
#
_entry.id   AF-A0A656JQ31-F1
#
_cell.length_a   1.000
_cell.length_b   1.000
_cell.length_c   1.000
_cell.angle_alpha   90.00
_cell.angle_beta   90.00
_cell.angle_gamma   90.00
#
_symmetry.space_group_name_H-M   'P 1'
#
loop_
_entity.id
_entity.type
_entity.pdbx_description
1 polymer ?
#
loop_
_entity_poly.entity_id
_entity_poly.type
_entity_poly.pdbx_seq_one_letter_code
_entity_poly.pdbx_strand_id
1 'polypeptide(L)'
;MHSPFDVMGGRITATYFAIDNLSNPANAQLRADARAQALNYFTAQCGGDVNNCMATIDPATDRTSQHALDKALYTSRMTYGFDPVGPTNLAPVVPVSAEVLLETRFPYLDASQRREVLATTEISSGYAVIDQSGGYGRLNLYAAGDGYAAFNANVTVNMNASLGGYNAIDAWRNDISGSG
;
A
#
# COMPACT_ATOMS: atom_id res chain seq x y z
N MET A 1 21.16 14.78 12.24
CA MET A 1 20.09 14.16 13.05
C MET A 1 18.76 14.55 12.40
N HIS A 2 17.87 13.61 12.09
CA HIS A 2 16.53 13.92 11.56
C HIS A 2 15.49 13.74 12.66
N SER A 3 14.64 14.74 12.82
CA SER A 3 13.50 14.70 13.74
C SER A 3 12.40 13.78 13.19
N PRO A 4 11.49 13.28 14.04
CA PRO A 4 10.29 12.58 13.59
C PRO A 4 9.48 13.35 12.54
N PHE A 5 9.39 14.68 12.68
CA PHE A 5 8.72 15.53 11.70
C PHE A 5 9.42 15.53 10.33
N ASP A 6 10.75 15.51 10.30
CA ASP A 6 11.51 15.41 9.04
C ASP A 6 11.19 14.09 8.32
N VAL A 7 11.07 12.99 9.06
CA VAL A 7 10.76 11.67 8.47
C VAL A 7 9.31 11.60 7.98
N MET A 8 8.36 12.13 8.74
CA MET A 8 6.95 12.20 8.30
C MET A 8 6.81 13.08 7.06
N GLY A 9 7.40 14.28 7.06
CA GLY A 9 7.38 15.19 5.92
C GLY A 9 8.07 14.62 4.69
N GLY A 10 9.20 13.92 4.88
CA GLY A 10 9.90 13.20 3.80
C GLY A 10 9.04 12.09 3.18
N ARG A 11 8.37 11.26 4.00
CA ARG A 11 7.45 10.22 3.51
C ARG A 11 6.28 10.81 2.73
N ILE A 12 5.63 11.84 3.28
CA ILE A 12 4.51 12.54 2.64
C ILE A 12 4.94 13.05 1.26
N THR A 13 6.08 13.75 1.20
CA THR A 13 6.64 14.31 -0.03
C THR A 13 7.01 13.23 -1.05
N ALA A 14 7.65 12.14 -0.60
CA ALA A 14 8.00 11.02 -1.48
C ALA A 14 6.75 10.33 -2.04
N THR A 15 5.69 10.21 -1.24
CA THR A 15 4.41 9.61 -1.68
C THR A 15 3.73 10.48 -2.74
N TYR A 16 3.73 11.81 -2.55
CA TYR A 16 3.28 12.75 -3.57
C TYR A 16 4.01 12.55 -4.90
N PHE A 17 5.35 12.57 -4.88
CA PHE A 17 6.14 12.42 -6.11
C PHE A 17 6.01 11.02 -6.73
N ALA A 18 5.82 9.99 -5.92
CA ALA A 18 5.55 8.65 -6.43
C ALA A 18 4.23 8.63 -7.22
N ILE A 19 3.15 9.18 -6.65
CA ILE A 19 1.85 9.27 -7.34
C ILE A 19 1.95 10.11 -8.60
N ASP A 20 2.59 11.28 -8.54
CA ASP A 20 2.77 12.17 -9.69
C ASP A 20 3.52 11.48 -10.83
N ASN A 21 4.69 10.90 -10.55
CA ASN A 21 5.48 10.21 -11.57
C ASN A 21 4.79 8.95 -12.08
N LEU A 22 4.11 8.20 -11.22
CA LEU A 22 3.43 6.99 -11.63
C LEU A 22 2.18 7.29 -12.46
N SER A 23 1.44 8.34 -12.15
CA SER A 23 0.21 8.69 -12.87
C SER A 23 0.46 9.50 -14.15
N ASN A 24 1.66 10.05 -14.34
CA ASN A 24 2.02 10.78 -15.54
C ASN A 24 2.05 9.86 -16.79
N PRO A 25 1.21 10.09 -17.81
CA PRO A 25 1.15 9.25 -19.00
C PRO A 25 2.45 9.26 -19.82
N ALA A 26 3.27 10.32 -19.71
CA ALA A 26 4.59 10.35 -20.34
C ALA A 26 5.54 9.27 -19.82
N ASN A 27 5.29 8.76 -18.59
CA ASN A 27 6.07 7.71 -17.95
C ASN A 27 5.48 6.31 -18.17
N ALA A 28 4.40 6.14 -18.95
CA ALA A 28 3.70 4.86 -19.06
C ALA A 28 4.61 3.72 -19.52
N GLN A 29 5.42 3.94 -20.57
CA GLN A 29 6.38 2.95 -21.05
C GLN A 29 7.50 2.71 -20.03
N LEU A 30 8.06 3.79 -19.47
CA LEU A 30 9.13 3.69 -18.47
C LEU A 30 8.70 2.85 -17.24
N ARG A 31 7.46 3.02 -16.78
CA ARG A 31 6.90 2.21 -15.68
C ARG A 31 6.77 0.74 -16.06
N ALA A 32 6.27 0.45 -17.26
CA ALA A 32 6.13 -0.92 -17.75
C ALA A 32 7.51 -1.60 -17.83
N ASP A 33 8.50 -0.90 -18.37
CA ASP A 33 9.88 -1.39 -18.49
C ASP A 33 10.52 -1.58 -17.12
N ALA A 34 10.35 -0.63 -16.19
CA ALA A 34 10.88 -0.73 -14.83
C ALA A 34 10.27 -1.93 -14.07
N ARG A 35 8.95 -2.17 -14.22
CA ARG A 35 8.30 -3.35 -13.65
C ARG A 35 8.84 -4.63 -14.26
N ALA A 36 8.96 -4.70 -15.58
CA ALA A 36 9.50 -5.87 -16.27
C ALA A 36 10.94 -6.15 -15.85
N GLN A 37 11.77 -5.12 -15.75
CA GLN A 37 13.16 -5.22 -15.29
C GLN A 37 13.24 -5.75 -13.85
N ALA A 38 12.43 -5.20 -12.93
CA ALA A 38 12.40 -5.66 -11.54
C ALA A 38 11.96 -7.13 -11.44
N LEU A 39 10.88 -7.51 -12.13
CA LEU A 39 10.40 -8.89 -12.15
C LEU A 39 11.45 -9.85 -12.71
N ASN A 40 12.08 -9.51 -13.84
CA ASN A 40 13.13 -10.33 -14.44
C ASN A 40 14.32 -10.49 -13.48
N TYR A 41 14.76 -9.41 -12.85
CA TYR A 41 15.88 -9.44 -11.91
C TYR A 41 15.57 -10.33 -10.70
N PHE A 42 14.48 -10.08 -9.98
CA PHE A 42 14.15 -10.83 -8.77
C PHE A 42 13.81 -12.30 -9.07
N THR A 43 13.13 -12.58 -10.18
CA THR A 43 12.85 -13.96 -10.61
C THR A 43 14.15 -14.72 -10.90
N ALA A 44 15.12 -14.07 -11.56
CA ALA A 44 16.43 -14.67 -11.80
C ALA A 44 17.22 -14.91 -10.50
N GLN A 45 17.16 -13.98 -9.54
CA GLN A 45 17.78 -14.18 -8.22
C GLN A 45 17.17 -15.36 -7.44
N CYS A 46 15.90 -15.69 -7.71
CA CYS A 46 15.19 -16.81 -7.11
C CYS A 46 15.21 -18.08 -7.99
N GLY A 47 16.12 -18.20 -8.96
CA GLY A 47 16.24 -19.44 -9.76
C GLY A 47 15.07 -19.70 -10.70
N GLY A 48 14.42 -18.65 -11.19
CA GLY A 48 13.35 -18.75 -12.21
C GLY A 48 11.93 -18.67 -11.66
N ASP A 49 11.74 -18.74 -10.35
CA ASP A 49 10.45 -18.51 -9.67
C ASP A 49 10.70 -17.79 -8.34
N VAL A 50 10.05 -16.64 -8.14
CA VAL A 50 10.17 -15.85 -6.91
C VAL A 50 9.79 -16.65 -5.65
N ASN A 51 8.91 -17.65 -5.77
CA ASN A 51 8.50 -18.50 -4.65
C ASN A 51 9.65 -19.37 -4.11
N ASN A 52 10.67 -19.67 -4.92
CA ASN A 52 11.84 -20.41 -4.46
C ASN A 52 12.62 -19.65 -3.39
N CYS A 53 12.66 -18.32 -3.47
CA CYS A 53 13.27 -17.49 -2.42
C CYS A 53 12.49 -17.59 -1.10
N MET A 54 11.17 -17.75 -1.15
CA MET A 54 10.32 -17.86 0.03
C MET A 54 10.41 -19.24 0.68
N ALA A 55 10.58 -20.30 -0.11
CA ALA A 55 10.60 -21.68 0.37
C ALA A 55 11.76 -21.99 1.34
N THR A 56 12.83 -21.20 1.32
CA THR A 56 14.01 -21.38 2.17
C THR A 56 13.98 -20.52 3.45
N ILE A 57 12.99 -19.64 3.58
CA ILE A 57 12.83 -18.77 4.74
C ILE A 57 12.11 -19.53 5.84
N ASP A 58 12.72 -19.60 7.03
CA ASP A 58 12.03 -20.03 8.25
C ASP A 58 11.27 -18.83 8.84
N PRO A 59 9.93 -18.81 8.80
CA PRO A 59 9.15 -17.68 9.30
C PRO A 59 9.34 -17.41 10.79
N ALA A 60 9.80 -18.41 11.57
CA ALA A 60 10.02 -18.25 13.00
C ALA A 60 11.27 -17.42 13.33
N THR A 61 12.25 -17.40 12.42
CA THR A 61 13.53 -16.70 12.62
C THR A 61 13.72 -15.50 11.70
N ASP A 62 12.93 -15.40 10.62
CA ASP A 62 12.98 -14.26 9.72
C ASP A 62 12.39 -12.99 10.34
N ARG A 63 13.18 -11.92 10.31
CA ARG A 63 12.84 -10.63 10.90
C ARG A 63 11.57 -10.03 10.30
N THR A 64 11.30 -10.31 9.03
CA THR A 64 10.19 -9.74 8.24
C THR A 64 9.01 -10.70 8.06
N SER A 65 9.03 -11.84 8.75
CA SER A 65 7.94 -12.82 8.72
C SER A 65 6.93 -12.61 9.85
N GLN A 66 7.14 -11.62 10.72
CA GLN A 66 6.24 -11.24 11.80
C GLN A 66 5.25 -10.16 11.34
N HIS A 67 4.36 -10.54 10.40
CA HIS A 67 3.43 -9.63 9.71
C HIS A 67 2.70 -8.63 10.62
N ALA A 68 2.14 -9.10 11.74
CA ALA A 68 1.42 -8.25 12.67
C ALA A 68 2.32 -7.20 13.36
N LEU A 69 3.55 -7.57 13.72
CA LEU A 69 4.52 -6.65 14.32
C LEU A 69 5.02 -5.63 13.31
N ASP A 70 5.28 -6.06 12.07
CA ASP A 70 5.72 -5.16 10.99
C ASP A 70 4.63 -4.14 10.64
N LYS A 71 3.37 -4.57 10.58
CA LYS A 71 2.21 -3.69 10.39
C LYS A 71 2.05 -2.68 11.53
N ALA A 72 2.17 -3.14 12.78
CA ALA A 72 2.12 -2.26 13.95
C ALA A 72 3.28 -1.26 13.97
N LEU A 73 4.49 -1.69 13.59
CA LEU A 73 5.67 -0.85 13.50
C LEU A 73 5.54 0.19 12.38
N TYR A 74 5.04 -0.19 11.21
CA TYR A 74 4.76 0.75 10.13
C TYR A 74 3.75 1.80 10.58
N THR A 75 2.62 1.36 11.14
CA THR A 75 1.53 2.24 11.59
C THR A 75 2.00 3.20 12.69
N SER A 76 2.76 2.73 13.68
CA SER A 76 3.32 3.61 14.73
C SER A 76 4.32 4.63 14.18
N ARG A 77 5.11 4.29 13.16
CA ARG A 77 6.02 5.21 12.46
C ARG A 77 5.28 6.21 11.55
N MET A 78 3.99 6.03 11.29
CA MET A 78 3.24 7.04 10.57
C MET A 78 3.09 8.33 11.38
N THR A 79 2.97 8.21 12.70
CA THR A 79 2.77 9.33 13.64
C THR A 79 3.93 9.54 14.60
N TYR A 80 4.86 8.58 14.69
CA TYR A 80 5.97 8.59 15.66
C TYR A 80 5.54 8.79 17.13
N GLY A 81 4.33 8.36 17.47
CA GLY A 81 3.79 8.47 18.83
C GLY A 81 3.30 9.86 19.22
N PHE A 82 3.19 10.81 18.28
CA PHE A 82 2.47 12.05 18.55
C PHE A 82 0.99 11.76 18.79
N ASP A 83 0.39 12.50 19.71
CA ASP A 83 -1.05 12.47 19.96
C ASP A 83 -1.80 13.31 18.91
N PRO A 84 -3.04 12.94 18.55
CA PRO A 84 -3.89 13.78 17.73
C PRO A 84 -4.26 15.06 18.49
N VAL A 85 -4.28 16.18 17.77
CA VAL A 85 -4.65 17.52 18.26
C VAL A 85 -5.98 18.02 17.67
N GLY A 86 -6.65 17.18 16.87
CA GLY A 86 -7.93 17.47 16.22
C GLY A 86 -8.85 16.24 16.19
N PRO A 87 -10.00 16.33 15.48
CA PRO A 87 -10.95 15.22 15.37
C PRO A 87 -10.31 13.97 14.74
N THR A 88 -10.53 12.80 15.34
CA THR A 88 -9.95 11.52 14.89
C THR A 88 -10.84 10.70 13.98
N ASN A 89 -12.01 11.23 13.62
CA ASN A 89 -13.07 10.55 12.89
C ASN A 89 -13.46 11.26 11.58
N LEU A 90 -12.56 12.04 10.98
CA LEU A 90 -12.82 12.65 9.68
C LEU A 90 -12.85 11.57 8.59
N ALA A 91 -13.72 11.78 7.60
CA ALA A 91 -13.82 10.91 6.43
C ALA A 91 -12.44 10.73 5.76
N PRO A 92 -12.16 9.58 5.13
CA PRO A 92 -10.93 9.36 4.38
C PRO A 92 -10.71 10.42 3.30
N VAL A 93 -9.44 10.75 3.03
CA VAL A 93 -9.05 11.70 1.99
C VAL A 93 -7.97 11.05 1.11
N VAL A 94 -8.40 10.33 0.08
CA VAL A 94 -7.48 9.70 -0.85
C VAL A 94 -7.08 10.70 -1.94
N PRO A 95 -5.78 11.03 -2.11
CA PRO A 95 -5.33 11.96 -3.15
C PRO A 95 -5.74 11.52 -4.56
N VAL A 96 -5.87 12.47 -5.49
CA VAL A 96 -6.12 12.17 -6.91
C VAL A 96 -5.01 11.26 -7.45
N SER A 97 -5.38 10.27 -8.27
CA SER A 97 -4.48 9.28 -8.86
C SER A 97 -3.76 8.34 -7.88
N ALA A 98 -4.00 8.40 -6.57
CA ALA A 98 -3.30 7.56 -5.59
C ALA A 98 -3.53 6.05 -5.79
N GLU A 99 -4.63 5.65 -6.42
CA GLU A 99 -4.93 4.26 -6.80
C GLU A 99 -3.84 3.60 -7.66
N VAL A 100 -2.98 4.42 -8.28
CA VAL A 100 -1.82 3.99 -9.07
C VAL A 100 -0.79 3.25 -8.22
N LEU A 101 -0.69 3.59 -6.92
CA LEU A 101 0.24 2.96 -5.97
C LEU A 101 -0.04 1.47 -5.78
N LEU A 102 -1.28 1.05 -6.04
CA LEU A 102 -1.76 -0.32 -5.80
C LEU A 102 -1.91 -1.14 -7.09
N GLU A 103 -1.69 -0.56 -8.27
CA GLU A 103 -1.89 -1.24 -9.58
C GLU A 103 -1.13 -2.56 -9.70
N THR A 104 0.10 -2.57 -9.19
CA THR A 104 1.00 -3.71 -9.28
C THR A 104 0.74 -4.78 -8.24
N ARG A 105 0.13 -4.38 -7.12
CA ARG A 105 -0.24 -5.23 -5.98
C ARG A 105 -1.61 -5.88 -6.20
N PHE A 106 -2.57 -5.14 -6.75
CA PHE A 106 -3.93 -5.61 -7.03
C PHE A 106 -4.30 -5.38 -8.51
N PRO A 107 -3.65 -6.10 -9.45
CA PRO A 107 -3.86 -5.90 -10.88
C PRO A 107 -5.27 -6.27 -11.36
N TYR A 108 -6.03 -7.03 -10.57
CA TYR A 108 -7.40 -7.47 -10.85
C TYR A 108 -8.49 -6.54 -10.28
N LEU A 109 -8.12 -5.57 -9.45
CA LEU A 109 -9.04 -4.54 -8.96
C LEU A 109 -9.02 -3.37 -9.94
N ASP A 110 -10.16 -2.69 -10.15
CA ASP A 110 -10.19 -1.45 -10.91
C ASP A 110 -9.69 -0.24 -10.08
N ALA A 111 -9.60 0.93 -10.72
CA ALA A 111 -9.13 2.16 -10.09
C ALA A 111 -9.99 2.60 -8.89
N SER A 112 -11.31 2.44 -8.97
CA SER A 112 -12.24 2.80 -7.90
C SER A 112 -12.11 1.86 -6.70
N GLN A 113 -11.92 0.58 -6.98
CA GLN A 113 -11.69 -0.45 -5.97
C GLN A 113 -10.37 -0.23 -5.22
N ARG A 114 -9.28 0.04 -5.95
CA ARG A 114 -7.98 0.39 -5.35
C ARG A 114 -8.06 1.68 -4.52
N ARG A 115 -8.84 2.67 -4.96
CA ARG A 115 -9.10 3.89 -4.18
C ARG A 115 -9.83 3.58 -2.87
N GLU A 116 -10.77 2.64 -2.87
CA GLU A 116 -11.46 2.24 -1.64
C GLU A 116 -10.58 1.40 -0.70
N VAL A 117 -9.68 0.57 -1.23
CA VAL A 117 -8.62 -0.06 -0.44
C VAL A 117 -7.80 1.01 0.30
N LEU A 118 -7.35 2.05 -0.40
CA LEU A 118 -6.62 3.16 0.23
C LEU A 118 -7.47 3.87 1.29
N ALA A 119 -8.72 4.21 0.98
CA ALA A 119 -9.61 4.94 1.88
C ALA A 119 -9.89 4.17 3.18
N THR A 120 -10.19 2.87 3.08
CA THR A 120 -10.55 2.04 4.24
C THR A 120 -9.37 1.72 5.14
N THR A 121 -8.14 1.87 4.63
CA THR A 121 -6.90 1.55 5.35
C THR A 121 -6.16 2.78 5.86
N GLU A 122 -6.66 4.00 5.63
CA GLU A 122 -6.05 5.22 6.17
C GLU A 122 -5.91 5.17 7.71
N ILE A 123 -4.85 5.78 8.24
CA ILE A 123 -4.81 6.07 9.68
C ILE A 123 -5.87 7.11 10.06
N SER A 124 -6.22 7.18 11.35
CA SER A 124 -7.14 8.19 11.87
C SER A 124 -6.64 9.60 11.55
N SER A 125 -7.58 10.52 11.38
CA SER A 125 -7.29 11.95 11.32
C SER A 125 -6.86 12.49 12.70
N GLY A 126 -6.64 13.80 12.79
CA GLY A 126 -6.35 14.54 14.01
C GLY A 126 -4.89 14.95 14.13
N TYR A 127 -4.05 14.66 13.15
CA TYR A 127 -2.61 14.92 13.20
C TYR A 127 -2.25 16.13 12.34
N ALA A 128 -1.80 17.23 12.94
CA ALA A 128 -1.64 18.52 12.26
C ALA A 128 -0.90 18.45 10.90
N VAL A 129 0.28 17.84 10.85
CA VAL A 129 1.08 17.76 9.60
C VAL A 129 0.51 16.75 8.61
N ILE A 130 -0.09 15.66 9.10
CA ILE A 130 -0.64 14.59 8.26
C ILE A 130 -1.96 15.05 7.62
N ASP A 131 -2.84 15.69 8.38
CA ASP A 131 -4.14 16.15 7.88
C ASP A 131 -3.98 17.31 6.89
N GLN A 132 -3.00 18.19 7.11
CA GLN A 132 -2.68 19.28 6.18
C GLN A 132 -1.98 18.81 4.89
N SER A 133 -1.64 17.52 4.78
CA SER A 133 -1.02 16.98 3.58
C SER A 133 -1.99 16.82 2.40
N GLY A 134 -3.30 16.98 2.58
CA GLY A 134 -4.26 16.69 1.51
C GLY A 134 -4.41 15.20 1.22
N GLY A 135 -4.20 14.34 2.22
CA GLY A 135 -4.43 12.91 2.17
C GLY A 135 -3.17 12.04 2.09
N TYR A 136 -2.07 12.55 1.51
CA TYR A 136 -0.84 11.77 1.32
C TYR A 136 -0.27 11.17 2.61
N GLY A 137 -0.38 11.89 3.73
CA GLY A 137 0.11 11.45 5.03
C GLY A 137 -0.78 10.40 5.71
N ARG A 138 -2.04 10.28 5.32
CA ARG A 138 -3.01 9.33 5.91
C ARG A 138 -2.90 7.94 5.30
N LEU A 139 -2.38 7.82 4.07
CA LEU A 139 -2.25 6.55 3.36
C LEU A 139 -1.33 5.57 4.12
N ASN A 140 -1.92 4.51 4.69
CA ASN A 140 -1.17 3.42 5.29
C ASN A 140 -0.88 2.34 4.24
N LEU A 141 0.25 2.46 3.54
CA LEU A 141 0.54 1.57 2.42
C LEU A 141 0.81 0.11 2.84
N TYR A 142 1.19 -0.13 4.09
CA TYR A 142 1.33 -1.50 4.61
C TYR A 142 -0.05 -2.14 4.78
N ALA A 143 -0.99 -1.44 5.43
CA ALA A 143 -2.36 -1.91 5.56
C ALA A 143 -3.08 -1.99 4.20
N ALA A 144 -2.85 -1.03 3.29
CA ALA A 144 -3.39 -1.10 1.93
C ALA A 144 -2.87 -2.32 1.15
N GLY A 145 -1.60 -2.70 1.34
CA GLY A 145 -1.02 -3.90 0.73
C GLY A 145 -1.67 -5.22 1.21
N ASP A 146 -2.36 -5.19 2.35
CA ASP A 146 -3.15 -6.30 2.89
C ASP A 146 -4.58 -6.38 2.32
N GLY A 147 -4.97 -5.46 1.42
CA GLY A 147 -6.29 -5.43 0.79
C GLY A 147 -7.26 -4.46 1.48
N TYR A 148 -8.57 -4.65 1.28
CA TYR A 148 -9.61 -3.84 1.94
C TYR A 148 -9.57 -3.99 3.46
N ALA A 149 -9.89 -2.94 4.21
CA ALA A 149 -10.19 -3.04 5.65
C ALA A 149 -11.70 -2.96 5.95
N ALA A 150 -12.50 -2.52 4.98
CA ALA A 150 -13.95 -2.57 5.04
C ALA A 150 -14.56 -2.70 3.64
N PHE A 151 -15.72 -3.34 3.54
CA PHE A 151 -16.61 -3.27 2.38
C PHE A 151 -17.77 -2.33 2.70
N ASN A 152 -17.64 -1.04 2.36
CA ASN A 152 -18.70 -0.05 2.60
C ASN A 152 -19.85 -0.15 1.57
N ALA A 153 -19.62 -0.91 0.49
CA ALA A 153 -20.58 -1.29 -0.52
C ALA A 153 -20.21 -2.69 -1.05
N ASN A 154 -21.11 -3.32 -1.81
CA ASN A 154 -20.86 -4.63 -2.41
C ASN A 154 -19.58 -4.61 -3.26
N VAL A 155 -18.64 -5.52 -2.97
CA VAL A 155 -17.38 -5.65 -3.72
C VAL A 155 -17.45 -6.88 -4.63
N THR A 156 -17.21 -6.67 -5.93
CA THR A 156 -17.06 -7.77 -6.91
C THR A 156 -15.62 -7.84 -7.41
N VAL A 157 -14.98 -8.99 -7.25
CA VAL A 157 -13.59 -9.21 -7.67
C VAL A 157 -13.57 -10.13 -8.89
N ASN A 158 -12.94 -9.68 -9.98
CA ASN A 158 -12.81 -10.45 -11.22
C ASN A 158 -11.35 -10.83 -11.45
N MET A 159 -10.97 -12.06 -11.11
CA MET A 159 -9.61 -12.56 -11.29
C MET A 159 -9.48 -13.37 -12.58
N ASN A 160 -8.31 -13.29 -13.22
CA ASN A 160 -7.98 -14.07 -14.41
C ASN A 160 -6.67 -14.82 -14.21
N ALA A 161 -6.79 -16.12 -13.92
CA ALA A 161 -5.64 -16.96 -13.62
C ALA A 161 -4.64 -17.10 -14.77
N SER A 162 -5.06 -16.91 -16.03
CA SER A 162 -4.13 -16.99 -17.16
C SER A 162 -3.12 -15.85 -17.21
N LEU A 163 -3.37 -14.75 -16.49
CA LEU A 163 -2.44 -13.62 -16.35
C LEU A 163 -1.38 -13.83 -15.26
N GLY A 164 -1.47 -14.91 -14.48
CA GLY A 164 -0.49 -15.29 -13.46
C GLY A 164 -0.35 -14.30 -12.29
N GLY A 165 0.59 -14.59 -11.37
CA GLY A 165 0.88 -13.77 -10.20
C GLY A 165 -0.38 -13.44 -9.38
N TYR A 166 -0.51 -12.18 -8.96
CA TYR A 166 -1.67 -11.70 -8.21
C TYR A 166 -3.00 -11.80 -8.97
N ASN A 167 -3.01 -11.92 -10.31
CA ASN A 167 -4.26 -12.16 -11.05
C ASN A 167 -4.77 -13.60 -10.90
N ALA A 168 -3.91 -14.53 -10.50
CA ALA A 168 -4.24 -15.95 -10.34
C ALA A 168 -4.50 -16.34 -8.89
N ILE A 169 -3.71 -15.79 -7.96
CA ILE A 169 -3.82 -16.07 -6.54
C ILE A 169 -3.41 -14.83 -5.75
N ASP A 170 -4.21 -14.49 -4.74
CA ASP A 170 -3.90 -13.40 -3.82
C ASP A 170 -4.49 -13.72 -2.44
N ALA A 171 -3.96 -13.05 -1.41
CA ALA A 171 -4.45 -13.11 -0.06
C ALA A 171 -4.61 -11.70 0.50
N TRP A 172 -5.81 -11.41 1.01
CA TRP A 172 -6.07 -10.24 1.84
C TRP A 172 -5.89 -10.62 3.32
N ARG A 173 -5.28 -9.72 4.10
CA ARG A 173 -4.84 -9.98 5.48
C ARG A 173 -5.36 -8.96 6.50
N ASN A 174 -6.11 -7.96 6.05
CA ASN A 174 -6.85 -7.09 6.96
C ASN A 174 -8.04 -7.85 7.55
N ASP A 175 -8.42 -7.50 8.78
CA ASP A 175 -9.75 -7.80 9.28
C ASP A 175 -10.75 -6.94 8.50
N ILE A 176 -11.58 -7.58 7.68
CA ILE A 176 -12.51 -6.87 6.80
C ILE A 176 -13.87 -6.74 7.48
N SER A 177 -14.26 -5.50 7.76
CA SER A 177 -15.59 -5.15 8.28
C SER A 177 -16.52 -4.69 7.14
N GLY A 178 -17.74 -4.25 7.48
CA GLY A 178 -18.65 -3.61 6.52
C GLY A 178 -19.96 -4.36 6.29
N SER A 179 -20.79 -3.79 5.43
CA SER A 179 -22.15 -4.28 5.14
C SER A 179 -22.29 -4.91 3.76
N GLY A 180 -21.27 -4.80 2.92
CA GLY A 180 -21.25 -5.26 1.53
C GLY A 180 -20.38 -6.49 1.30
#